data_AF-A0A9W7VRU6-F1
#
_entry.id   AF-A0A9W7VRU6-F1
#
_cell.length_a   1.000
_cell.length_b   1.000
_cell.length_c   1.000
_cell.angle_alpha   90.00
_cell.angle_beta   90.00
_cell.angle_gamma   90.00
#
_symmetry.space_group_name_H-M   'P 1'
#
loop_
_entity.id
_entity.type
_entity.pdbx_description
1 polymer ?
#
loop_
_entity_poly.entity_id
_entity_poly.type
_entity_poly.pdbx_seq_one_letter_code
_entity_poly.pdbx_strand_id
1 'polypeptide(L)' 'MFTAEDGAMEIIENATGKYQKQFDEEFPLYEYIYVTGDDNYDFTVDGAKQLAAFINGRIDIDKPVPVPDDYYERDY' A
#
# COMPACT_ATOMS: atom_id res chain seq x y z
N MET A 1 12.41 -9.68 4.48
CA MET A 1 11.21 -10.53 4.48
C MET A 1 10.21 -9.84 5.37
N PHE A 2 9.09 -9.38 4.81
CA PHE A 2 8.08 -8.68 5.57
C PHE A 2 7.21 -9.64 6.37
N THR A 3 6.65 -9.12 7.45
CA THR A 3 5.76 -9.78 8.39
C THR A 3 4.38 -9.15 8.29
N ALA A 4 3.34 -9.98 8.24
CA ALA A 4 1.96 -9.51 8.13
C ALA A 4 1.07 -10.23 9.13
N GLU A 5 0.14 -9.49 9.73
CA GLU A 5 -0.97 -10.07 10.46
C GLU A 5 -1.85 -10.89 9.50
N ASP A 6 -2.51 -11.91 10.05
CA ASP A 6 -3.44 -12.74 9.27
C ASP A 6 -4.57 -11.87 8.69
N GLY A 7 -4.75 -11.94 7.37
CA GLY A 7 -5.72 -11.11 6.63
C GLY A 7 -5.27 -9.69 6.26
N ALA A 8 -4.13 -9.19 6.73
CA ALA A 8 -3.65 -7.85 6.34
C ALA A 8 -3.31 -7.75 4.85
N MET A 9 -2.62 -8.77 4.31
CA MET A 9 -2.22 -8.82 2.91
C MET A 9 -3.42 -8.85 1.94
N GLU A 10 -4.51 -9.54 2.29
CA GLU A 10 -5.71 -9.58 1.44
C GLU A 10 -6.33 -8.18 1.28
N ILE A 11 -6.34 -7.40 2.37
CA ILE A 11 -6.83 -6.01 2.35
C ILE A 11 -5.94 -5.14 1.46
N ILE A 12 -4.61 -5.29 1.61
CA ILE A 12 -3.62 -4.55 0.84
C ILE A 12 -3.74 -4.88 -0.66
N GLU A 13 -3.70 -6.16 -1.02
CA GLU A 13 -3.79 -6.62 -2.41
C GLU A 13 -5.09 -6.16 -3.10
N ASN A 14 -6.21 -6.16 -2.37
CA ASN A 14 -7.47 -5.65 -2.91
C ASN A 14 -7.40 -4.14 -3.16
N ALA A 15 -6.83 -3.37 -2.24
CA ALA A 15 -6.70 -1.93 -2.39
C ALA A 15 -5.72 -1.55 -3.51
N THR A 16 -4.52 -2.14 -3.54
CA THR A 16 -3.51 -1.88 -4.57
C THR A 16 -3.95 -2.38 -5.94
N GLY A 17 -4.69 -3.49 -6.01
CA GLY A 17 -5.29 -3.97 -7.26
C GLY A 17 -6.33 -3.00 -7.84
N LYS A 18 -7.14 -2.35 -6.99
CA LYS A 18 -8.05 -1.27 -7.43
C LYS A 18 -7.28 -0.06 -7.94
N TYR A 19 -6.21 0.33 -7.24
CA TYR A 19 -5.34 1.43 -7.64
C TYR A 19 -4.74 1.17 -9.02
N GLN A 20 -4.14 -0.01 -9.23
CA GLN A 20 -3.53 -0.39 -10.51
C GLN A 20 -4.55 -0.39 -11.64
N LYS A 21 -5.77 -0.86 -11.38
CA LYS A 21 -6.84 -0.82 -12.40
C LYS A 21 -7.27 0.61 -12.77
N GLN A 22 -7.25 1.54 -11.82
CA GLN A 22 -7.65 2.94 -12.05
C GLN A 22 -6.57 3.74 -12.79
N PHE A 23 -5.30 3.58 -12.38
CA PHE A 23 -4.21 4.44 -12.85
C PHE A 23 -3.25 3.76 -13.83
N ASP A 24 -3.40 2.45 -14.08
CA ASP A 24 -2.46 1.64 -14.86
C ASP A 24 -1.01 1.65 -14.30
N GLU A 25 -0.90 1.89 -12.99
CA GLU A 25 0.37 2.04 -12.26
C GLU A 25 0.38 1.18 -11.00
N GLU A 26 1.53 0.61 -10.66
CA GLU A 26 1.70 -0.12 -9.39
C GLU A 26 1.70 0.86 -8.21
N PHE A 27 1.00 0.50 -7.14
CA PHE A 27 1.04 1.30 -5.91
C PHE A 27 2.38 1.09 -5.19
N PRO A 28 3.12 2.16 -4.83
CA PRO A 28 4.43 2.05 -4.18
C PRO A 28 4.29 1.66 -2.70
N LEU A 29 3.83 0.43 -2.42
CA LEU A 29 3.49 -0.08 -1.09
C LEU A 29 4.60 0.17 -0.06
N TYR A 30 5.85 0.00 -0.45
CA TYR A 30 6.99 0.10 0.48
C TYR A 30 7.23 1.53 0.98
N GLU A 31 6.80 2.55 0.23
CA GLU A 31 6.81 3.94 0.70
C GLU A 31 5.78 4.18 1.82
N TYR A 32 4.92 3.20 2.14
CA TYR A 32 3.86 3.32 3.14
C TYR A 32 3.96 2.27 4.25
N ILE A 33 5.10 1.56 4.38
CA ILE A 33 5.32 0.57 5.46
C ILE A 33 5.10 1.19 6.85
N TYR A 34 5.50 2.45 7.05
CA TYR A 34 5.28 3.16 8.32
C TYR A 34 3.80 3.40 8.66
N VAL A 35 2.90 3.29 7.67
CA VAL A 35 1.44 3.39 7.86
C VAL A 35 0.85 2.03 8.14
N THR A 36 1.41 0.98 7.53
CA THR A 36 0.87 -0.38 7.65
C THR A 36 1.40 -1.14 8.85
N GLY A 37 2.59 -0.81 9.35
CA GLY A 37 3.28 -1.58 10.37
C GLY A 37 3.12 -1.07 11.81
N ASP A 38 3.52 -1.92 12.74
CA ASP A 38 3.71 -1.65 14.17
C ASP A 38 5.02 -2.30 14.67
N ASP A 39 5.20 -2.41 15.98
CA ASP A 39 6.41 -3.02 16.57
C ASP A 39 6.57 -4.53 16.26
N ASN A 40 5.52 -5.21 15.80
CA ASN A 40 5.48 -6.66 15.63
C ASN A 40 5.31 -7.11 14.17
N TYR A 41 4.67 -6.28 13.34
CA TYR A 41 4.35 -6.58 11.95
C TYR A 41 4.65 -5.40 11.04
N ASP A 42 5.16 -5.68 9.83
CA ASP A 42 5.28 -4.68 8.76
C ASP A 42 3.90 -4.32 8.16
N PHE A 43 2.95 -5.26 8.24
CA PHE A 43 1.58 -5.11 7.77
C PHE A 43 0.58 -5.61 8.81
N THR A 44 0.03 -4.70 9.62
CA THR A 44 -1.11 -4.96 10.51
C THR A 44 -2.42 -4.86 9.73
N VAL A 45 -3.48 -5.51 10.22
CA VAL A 45 -4.84 -5.41 9.66
C VAL A 45 -5.35 -3.97 9.75
N ASP A 46 -5.06 -3.27 10.85
CA ASP A 46 -5.50 -1.88 11.01
C ASP A 46 -4.71 -0.93 10.13
N GLY A 47 -3.40 -1.12 10.00
CA GLY A 47 -2.58 -0.40 9.03
C GLY A 47 -3.00 -0.67 7.58
N ALA A 48 -3.36 -1.91 7.24
CA ALA A 48 -3.91 -2.27 5.94
C ALA A 48 -5.24 -1.55 5.65
N LYS A 49 -6.15 -1.44 6.63
CA LYS A 49 -7.39 -0.65 6.48
C LYS A 49 -7.11 0.83 6.29
N GLN A 50 -6.14 1.40 7.02
CA GLN A 50 -5.74 2.80 6.85
C GLN A 50 -5.18 3.05 5.45
N LEU A 51 -4.29 2.17 4.97
CA LEU A 51 -3.76 2.24 3.62
C LEU A 51 -4.87 2.12 2.57
N ALA A 52 -5.80 1.17 2.75
CA ALA A 52 -6.93 1.01 1.85
C ALA A 52 -7.82 2.27 1.79
N ALA A 53 -8.10 2.90 2.93
CA ALA A 53 -8.84 4.15 2.98
C ALA A 53 -8.11 5.29 2.26
N PHE A 54 -6.78 5.39 2.45
CA PHE A 54 -5.95 6.34 1.74
C PHE A 54 -6.00 6.13 0.22
N ILE A 55 -5.80 4.88 -0.25
CA ILE A 55 -5.86 4.52 -1.66
C ILE A 55 -7.22 4.86 -2.27
N ASN A 56 -8.33 4.50 -1.62
CA ASN A 56 -9.66 4.85 -2.12
C ASN A 56 -9.83 6.37 -2.21
N GLY A 57 -9.31 7.13 -1.24
CA GLY A 57 -9.32 8.59 -1.30
C GLY A 57 -8.53 9.17 -2.49
N ARG A 58 -7.48 8.48 -2.95
CA ARG A 58 -6.73 8.84 -4.18
C ARG A 58 -7.51 8.53 -5.45
N ILE A 59 -8.19 7.39 -5.47
CA ILE A 59 -9.07 6.97 -6.57
C ILE A 59 -10.25 7.93 -6.71
N ASP A 60 -10.91 8.31 -5.60
CA ASP A 60 -12.09 9.19 -5.60
C ASP A 60 -11.79 10.58 -6.19
N ILE A 61 -10.56 11.06 -6.03
CA ILE A 61 -10.10 12.36 -6.58
C ILE A 61 -9.33 12.21 -7.90
N ASP A 62 -9.27 11.00 -8.46
CA ASP A 62 -8.54 10.65 -9.69
C ASP A 62 -7.09 11.17 -9.71
N LYS A 63 -6.37 10.98 -8.59
CA LYS A 63 -5.01 11.49 -8.43
C LYS A 63 -4.06 10.40 -7.94
N PRO A 64 -3.18 9.85 -8.79
CA PRO A 64 -2.20 8.85 -8.35
C PRO A 64 -1.24 9.42 -7.30
N VAL A 65 -0.57 8.54 -6.56
CA VAL A 65 0.51 8.92 -5.65
C VAL A 65 1.82 9.06 -6.44
N PRO A 66 2.71 9.98 -6.03
CA PRO A 66 4.03 10.05 -6.65
C PRO A 66 4.81 8.76 -6.32
N VAL A 67 5.41 8.16 -7.34
CA VAL A 67 6.38 7.06 -7.21
C VAL A 67 7.77 7.67 -7.38
N PRO A 68 8.69 7.52 -6.40
CA PRO A 68 10.08 7.94 -6.56
C PRO A 68 10.73 7.26 -7.78
N ASP A 69 11.56 7.97 -8.53
CA ASP A 69 12.21 7.43 -9.74
C ASP A 69 13.08 6.19 -9.43
N ASP A 70 13.69 6.16 -8.25
CA ASP A 70 14.53 5.08 -7.75
C ASP A 70 13.74 3.99 -6.98
N TYR A 71 12.41 4.08 -6.92
CA TYR A 71 11.58 3.16 -6.13
C TYR A 71 11.84 1.69 -6.48
N TYR A 72 11.93 1.38 -7.78
CA TYR A 72 12.17 0.01 -8.27
C TYR A 72 13.65 -0.41 -8.22
N GLU A 73 14.56 0.52 -7.92
CA GLU A 73 16.00 0.26 -7.79
C GLU A 73 16.43 0.02 -6.33
N ARG A 74 15.59 0.37 -5.36
CA ARG A 74 15.86 0.21 -3.93
C ARG A 74 15.64 -1.24 -3.48
N ASP A 75 16.56 -1.73 -2.66
CA ASP A 75 16.40 -2.97 -1.90
C ASP A 75 15.70 -2.67 -0.56
N TYR A 76 14.51 -3.24 -0.36
CA TYR A 76 13.70 -3.12 0.87
C TYR A 76 13.72 -4.41 1.71
#